data_AF-A0A358CUJ7-F1
#
_entry.id   AF-A0A358CUJ7-F1
#
_cell.length_a   1.000
_cell.length_b   1.000
_cell.length_c   1.000
_cell.angle_alpha   90.00
_cell.angle_beta   90.00
_cell.angle_gamma   90.00
#
_symmetry.space_group_name_H-M   'P 1'
#
loop_
_entity.id
_entity.type
_entity.pdbx_description
1 polymer ?
#
loop_
_entity_poly.entity_id
_entity_poly.type
_entity_poly.pdbx_seq_one_letter_code
_entity_poly.pdbx_strand_id
1 'polypeptide(L)' 'DWPGNVRELENAVERAVILTPGEYVSEKDLPPALTQHFESVCGASDSPQSLGGKSLQEIEKVAIEE' A
#
# COMPACT_ATOMS: atom_id res chain seq x y z
N ASP A 1 -3.62 6.22 0.04
CA ASP A 1 -4.71 7.18 -0.15
C ASP A 1 -4.27 8.32 -1.06
N TRP A 2 -5.19 8.82 -1.90
CA TRP A 2 -5.00 9.94 -2.82
C TRP A 2 -5.78 11.16 -2.33
N PRO A 3 -5.25 11.97 -1.40
CA PRO A 3 -5.99 13.09 -0.80
C PRO A 3 -6.46 14.14 -1.82
N GLY A 4 -5.77 14.26 -2.96
CA GLY A 4 -6.14 15.13 -4.08
C GLY A 4 -7.00 14.44 -5.15
N ASN A 5 -7.50 13.22 -4.90
CA ASN A 5 -8.29 12.42 -5.82
C ASN A 5 -7.64 12.33 -7.22
N VAL A 6 -8.42 12.59 -8.28
CA VAL A 6 -8.00 12.51 -9.69
C VAL A 6 -6.85 13.46 -10.01
N ARG A 7 -6.80 14.64 -9.39
CA ARG A 7 -5.75 15.63 -9.67
C ARG A 7 -4.38 15.14 -9.21
N GLU A 8 -4.31 14.42 -8.10
CA GLU A 8 -3.05 13.81 -7.68
C GLU A 8 -2.67 12.61 -8.53
N LEU A 9 -3.65 11.80 -8.95
CA LEU A 9 -3.39 10.70 -9.86
C LEU A 9 -2.80 11.20 -11.18
N GLU A 10 -3.37 12.26 -11.75
CA GLU A 10 -2.87 12.91 -12.97
C GLU A 10 -1.42 13.37 -12.81
N ASN A 11 -1.11 14.10 -11.73
CA ASN A 11 0.26 14.56 -11.44
C ASN A 11 1.24 13.40 -11.27
N ALA A 12 0.81 12.30 -10.64
CA ALA A 12 1.66 11.14 -10.44
C ALA A 12 1.96 10.42 -11.74
N VAL A 13 0.96 10.26 -12.62
CA VAL A 13 1.13 9.65 -13.95
C VAL A 13 1.97 10.55 -14.85
N GLU A 14 1.72 11.86 -14.87
CA GLU A 14 2.51 12.82 -15.65
C GLU A 14 3.99 12.73 -15.27
N ARG A 15 4.29 12.76 -13.97
CA ARG A 15 5.66 12.63 -13.48
C ARG A 15 6.27 11.28 -13.85
N ALA A 16 5.52 10.19 -13.75
CA ALA A 16 6.02 8.87 -14.08
C ALA A 16 6.39 8.76 -15.57
N VAL A 17 5.57 9.32 -16.46
CA VAL A 17 5.86 9.38 -17.90
C VAL A 17 7.10 10.21 -18.21
N ILE A 18 7.29 11.34 -17.52
CA ILE A 18 8.49 12.19 -17.70
C ILE A 18 9.76 11.45 -17.26
N LEU A 19 9.69 10.68 -16.18
CA LEU A 19 10.85 10.01 -15.59
C LEU A 19 11.16 8.66 -16.23
N THR A 20 10.21 8.03 -16.92
CA THR A 20 10.37 6.69 -17.50
C THR A 20 11.19 6.75 -18.80
N PRO A 21 12.38 6.15 -18.85
CA PRO A 21 13.09 5.96 -20.10
C PRO A 21 12.55 4.70 -20.79
N GLY A 22 11.57 4.84 -21.68
CA GLY A 22 11.05 3.74 -22.49
C GLY A 22 9.53 3.74 -22.64
N GLU A 23 8.99 2.60 -23.08
CA GLU A 23 7.56 2.47 -23.40
C GLU A 23 6.68 2.10 -22.20
N TYR A 24 7.27 1.59 -21.12
CA TYR A 24 6.55 1.06 -19.96
C TYR A 24 6.98 1.72 -18.67
N VAL A 25 6.01 2.26 -17.94
CA VAL A 25 6.19 2.80 -16.59
C VAL A 25 6.33 1.65 -15.60
N SER A 26 7.35 1.71 -14.76
CA SER A 26 7.58 0.74 -13.69
C SER A 26 7.44 1.39 -12.31
N GLU A 27 7.36 0.58 -11.24
CA GLU A 27 7.11 1.06 -9.88
C GLU A 27 8.17 2.06 -9.37
N LYS A 28 9.41 1.94 -9.84
CA LYS A 28 10.50 2.89 -9.53
C LYS A 28 10.30 4.28 -10.15
N ASP A 29 9.44 4.39 -11.15
CA ASP A 29 9.16 5.64 -11.85
C ASP A 29 7.99 6.40 -11.18
N LEU A 30 7.26 5.73 -10.27
CA LEU A 30 6.18 6.33 -9.50
C LEU A 30 6.71 7.19 -8.33
N PRO A 31 5.94 8.20 -7.89
CA PRO A 31 6.28 8.98 -6.69
C PRO A 31 6.47 8.10 -5.44
N PRO A 32 7.48 8.41 -4.59
CA PRO A 32 7.79 7.60 -3.41
C PRO A 32 6.67 7.53 -2.38
N ALA A 33 5.77 8.52 -2.36
CA ALA A 33 4.59 8.51 -1.49
C ALA A 33 3.65 7.32 -1.79
N LEU A 34 3.61 6.85 -3.04
CA LEU A 34 2.79 5.70 -3.44
C LEU A 34 3.45 4.38 -3.10
N THR A 35 4.76 4.26 -3.35
CA THR A 35 5.50 3.04 -3.03
C THR A 35 5.58 2.82 -1.52
N GLN A 36 5.81 3.87 -0.72
CA GLN A 36 5.78 3.78 0.75
C GLN A 36 4.41 3.43 1.31
N HIS A 37 3.33 3.97 0.73
CA HIS A 37 1.98 3.59 1.12
C HIS A 37 1.69 2.12 0.80
N PHE A 38 2.16 1.64 -0.34
CA PHE A 38 2.03 0.23 -0.70
C PHE A 38 2.85 -0.68 0.22
N GLU A 39 4.07 -0.30 0.57
CA GLU A 39 4.87 -1.00 1.59
C GLU A 39 4.24 -0.96 2.98
N SER A 40 3.56 0.12 3.36
CA SER A 40 2.83 0.16 4.64
C SER A 40 1.61 -0.75 4.67
N VAL A 41 0.94 -0.94 3.53
CA VAL A 41 -0.27 -1.78 3.43
C VAL A 41 0.07 -3.25 3.17
N CYS A 42 1.12 -3.51 2.40
CA CYS A 42 1.48 -4.83 1.89
C CYS A 42 2.79 -5.37 2.48
N GLY A 43 3.66 -4.49 3.00
CA GLY A 43 4.91 -4.82 3.69
C GLY A 43 4.73 -5.06 5.20
N ALA A 44 3.51 -4.93 5.71
CA ALA A 44 3.07 -5.83 6.76
C ALA A 44 3.06 -7.24 6.17
N SER A 45 4.24 -7.87 6.23
CA SER A 45 4.34 -9.31 6.35
C SER A 45 3.59 -9.69 7.62
N ASP A 46 2.27 -9.68 7.53
CA ASP A 46 1.43 -10.50 8.36
C ASP A 46 1.93 -11.91 8.03
N SER A 47 2.70 -12.45 8.97
CA SER A 47 2.90 -13.88 9.01
C SER A 47 1.48 -14.45 8.89
N PRO A 48 1.14 -15.29 7.90
CA PRO A 48 -0.21 -15.86 7.79
C PRO A 48 -0.63 -16.69 9.03
N GLN A 49 0.25 -16.79 10.02
CA GLN A 49 0.17 -17.57 11.23
C GLN A 49 -0.50 -16.89 12.43
N SER A 50 -0.85 -15.60 12.40
CA SER A 50 -1.45 -14.97 13.59
C SER A 50 -2.98 -15.03 13.65
N LEU A 51 -3.65 -15.05 12.48
CA LEU A 51 -5.12 -15.02 12.38
C LEU A 51 -5.73 -16.29 11.72
N GLY A 52 -4.95 -17.03 10.94
CA GLY A 52 -5.40 -18.28 10.33
C GLY A 52 -5.50 -19.42 11.34
N GLY A 53 -6.68 -19.61 11.94
CA GLY A 53 -6.98 -20.75 12.83
C GLY A 53 -7.56 -20.39 14.20
N LYS A 54 -7.69 -19.10 14.52
CA LYS A 54 -8.36 -18.64 15.74
C LYS A 54 -9.84 -18.42 15.47
N SER A 55 -10.70 -18.81 16.42
CA SER A 55 -12.12 -18.47 16.31
C SER A 55 -12.31 -16.97 16.49
N LEU A 56 -13.40 -16.42 15.95
CA LEU A 56 -13.71 -14.98 16.09
C LEU A 56 -13.72 -14.52 17.56
N GLN A 57 -14.08 -15.42 18.48
CA GLN A 57 -14.11 -15.15 19.92
C GLN A 57 -12.71 -14.94 20.52
N GLU A 58 -11.71 -15.58 19.95
CA GLU A 58 -10.33 -15.51 20.45
C GLU A 58 -9.62 -14.24 19.95
N ILE A 59 -9.97 -13.77 18.76
CA ILE A 59 -9.54 -12.47 18.23
C ILE A 59 -10.15 -11.33 19.07
N GLU A 60 -11.43 -11.43 19.43
CA GLU A 60 -12.13 -10.43 20.24
C GLU A 60 -11.49 -10.27 21.63
N LYS A 61 -11.19 -11.38 22.32
CA LYS A 61 -10.60 -11.34 23.66
C LYS A 61 -9.25 -10.61 23.68
N VAL A 62 -8.40 -10.87 22.70
CA VAL A 62 -7.07 -10.24 22.59
C VAL A 62 -7.19 -8.73 22.34
N ALA A 63 -8.19 -8.27 21.59
CA ALA A 63 -8.37 -6.87 21.28
C ALA A 63 -8.89 -6.01 22.45
N ILE A 64 -9.41 -6.63 23.51
CA ILE A 64 -9.96 -5.94 24.70
C ILE A 64 -8.95 -5.94 25.87
N GLU A 65 -7.94 -6.81 25.84
CA GLU A 65 -6.91 -6.91 26.89
C GLU A 65 -5.69 -5.99 26.65
N GLU A 66 -5.63 -5.27 25.51
CA GLU A 66 -4.67 -4.16 25.24
C GLU A 66 -5.23 -2.78 25.61
#